data_AF-A0AAE1L637-F1
#
_entry.id   AF-A0AAE1L637-F1
#
_cell.length_a   1.000
_cell.length_b   1.000
_cell.length_c   1.000
_cell.angle_alpha   90.00
_cell.angle_beta   90.00
_cell.angle_gamma   90.00
#
_symmetry.space_group_name_H-M   'P 1'
#
loop_
_entity.id
_entity.type
_entity.pdbx_description
1 polymer ?
#
loop_
_entity_poly.entity_id
_entity_poly.type
_entity_poly.pdbx_seq_one_letter_code
_entity_poly.pdbx_strand_id
1 'polypeptide(L)'
;MNGKVRYTTTQRGARKAVHGGYLYTFHREVKLGASWRCELRGRCNGRMVVDGRDYVVADTETSHSHAPDWGRAKAEETVQNIKKAAATSRASTASVIQAKVSRVSDETAMRLPKFANLKKMVRRVKRKDLPPEPKDLAELEQIPRQFTTTVKGDRWLLHYNPEDDEKMVIFSSNNHLKLLPKSALWVMDGTFKASPHIFCQIYAIHCKKSVLDTELVTAFRTPFFGKG
;
A
#
# COMPACT_ATOMS: atom_id res chain seq x y z
N MET A 1 15.85 -19.23 26.17
CA MET A 1 14.54 -18.84 26.77
C MET A 1 13.41 -19.26 25.84
N ASN A 2 12.36 -19.93 26.34
CA ASN A 2 11.16 -20.27 25.53
C ASN A 2 10.36 -19.00 25.23
N GLY A 3 10.60 -18.36 24.08
CA GLY A 3 9.85 -17.18 23.64
C GLY A 3 9.05 -17.45 22.38
N LYS A 4 7.93 -16.73 22.25
CA LYS A 4 7.10 -16.77 21.04
C LYS A 4 7.82 -16.09 19.87
N VAL A 5 7.77 -16.71 18.70
CA VAL A 5 8.39 -16.22 17.48
C VAL A 5 7.47 -15.23 16.76
N ARG A 6 8.05 -14.18 16.18
CA ARG A 6 7.33 -13.26 15.28
C ARG A 6 7.69 -13.56 13.84
N TYR A 7 6.72 -13.53 12.93
CA TYR A 7 6.95 -13.84 11.53
C TYR A 7 6.97 -12.62 10.62
N THR A 8 7.86 -12.69 9.64
CA THR A 8 7.98 -11.76 8.52
C THR A 8 8.21 -12.56 7.23
N THR A 9 8.49 -11.87 6.13
CA THR A 9 8.77 -12.49 4.83
C THR A 9 10.05 -11.94 4.24
N THR A 10 10.79 -12.78 3.51
CA THR A 10 11.93 -12.30 2.73
C THR A 10 11.46 -11.40 1.57
N GLN A 11 12.39 -10.73 0.90
CA GLN A 11 12.08 -9.95 -0.31
C GLN A 11 11.42 -10.79 -1.42
N ARG A 12 11.71 -12.10 -1.46
CA ARG A 12 11.14 -13.07 -2.42
C ARG A 12 9.89 -13.78 -1.88
N GLY A 13 9.36 -13.37 -0.72
CA GLY A 13 8.13 -13.93 -0.15
C GLY A 13 8.32 -15.23 0.66
N ALA A 14 9.55 -15.70 0.87
CA ALA A 14 9.79 -16.88 1.69
C ALA A 14 9.58 -16.61 3.19
N ARG A 15 9.24 -17.67 3.95
CA ARG A 15 9.04 -17.62 5.41
C ARG A 15 10.29 -17.12 6.13
N LYS A 16 10.12 -16.11 6.98
CA LYS A 16 11.18 -15.53 7.82
C LYS A 16 10.66 -15.32 9.24
N ALA A 17 11.52 -15.52 10.22
CA ALA A 17 11.18 -15.46 11.63
C ALA A 17 12.11 -14.49 12.37
N VAL A 18 11.61 -13.89 13.44
CA VAL A 18 12.31 -12.94 14.31
C VAL A 18 12.21 -13.44 15.73
N HIS A 19 13.36 -13.64 16.38
CA HIS A 19 13.45 -14.11 17.76
C HIS A 19 14.79 -13.67 18.37
N GLY A 20 14.79 -13.20 19.64
CA GLY A 20 16.03 -12.85 20.36
C GLY A 20 16.91 -11.77 19.69
N GLY A 21 16.36 -10.89 18.87
CA GLY A 21 17.15 -9.90 18.09
C GLY A 21 17.83 -10.50 16.86
N TYR A 22 17.57 -11.77 16.55
CA TYR A 22 18.07 -12.48 15.37
C TYR A 22 16.97 -12.69 14.34
N LEU A 23 17.41 -12.87 13.09
CA LEU A 23 16.55 -13.14 11.94
C LEU A 23 16.86 -14.55 11.41
N TYR A 24 15.80 -15.31 11.13
CA TYR A 24 15.92 -16.69 10.68
C TYR A 24 15.11 -16.91 9.40
N THR A 25 15.62 -17.77 8.53
CA THR A 25 14.91 -18.25 7.34
C THR A 25 14.47 -19.68 7.55
N PHE A 26 13.29 -20.02 7.05
CA PHE A 26 12.78 -21.39 7.11
C PHE A 26 13.74 -22.36 6.42
N HIS A 27 13.92 -23.53 7.01
CA HIS A 27 14.75 -24.59 6.45
C HIS A 27 13.90 -25.80 6.05
N ARG A 28 13.28 -26.45 7.04
CA ARG A 28 12.48 -27.67 6.84
C ARG A 28 11.57 -27.93 8.02
N GLU A 29 10.53 -28.73 7.82
CA GLU A 29 9.76 -29.31 8.91
C GLU A 29 10.56 -30.47 9.56
N VAL A 30 10.37 -30.65 10.86
CA VAL A 30 10.97 -31.70 11.69
C VAL A 30 9.91 -32.25 12.64
N LYS A 31 10.18 -33.39 13.31
CA LYS A 31 9.20 -34.03 14.20
C LYS A 31 8.62 -33.10 15.28
N LEU A 32 9.44 -32.16 15.79
CA LEU A 32 9.07 -31.23 16.86
C LEU A 32 8.44 -29.91 16.35
N GLY A 33 8.33 -29.71 15.03
CA GLY A 33 7.82 -28.47 14.43
C GLY A 33 8.68 -27.99 13.25
N ALA A 34 8.86 -26.69 13.10
CA ALA A 34 9.62 -26.11 12.00
C ALA A 34 11.07 -25.79 12.41
N SER A 35 12.05 -26.24 11.62
CA SER A 35 13.46 -25.88 11.77
C SER A 35 13.79 -24.62 10.97
N TRP A 36 14.52 -23.71 11.62
CA TRP A 36 14.92 -22.42 11.09
C TRP A 36 16.43 -22.24 11.22
N ARG A 37 17.03 -21.52 10.28
CA ARG A 37 18.47 -21.18 10.27
C ARG A 37 18.64 -19.68 10.26
N CYS A 38 19.67 -19.18 10.93
CA CYS A 38 20.08 -17.79 10.85
C CYS A 38 20.17 -17.35 9.38
N GLU A 39 19.73 -16.13 9.09
CA GLU A 39 19.72 -15.61 7.73
C GLU A 39 21.13 -15.37 7.17
N LEU A 40 22.15 -15.18 8.02
CA LEU A 40 23.55 -14.96 7.63
C LEU A 40 24.22 -16.31 7.28
N ARG A 41 23.65 -17.01 6.30
CA ARG A 41 24.11 -18.33 5.85
C ARG A 41 25.59 -18.31 5.47
N GLY A 42 26.31 -19.37 5.82
CA GLY A 42 27.75 -19.52 5.58
C GLY A 42 28.64 -18.69 6.51
N ARG A 43 28.06 -17.71 7.24
CA ARG A 43 28.76 -16.91 8.26
C ARG A 43 28.31 -17.25 9.67
N CYS A 44 27.06 -17.70 9.83
CA CYS A 44 26.45 -18.05 11.10
C CYS A 44 25.78 -19.42 11.03
N ASN A 45 25.95 -20.20 12.09
CA ASN A 45 25.37 -21.54 12.24
C ASN A 45 24.15 -21.60 13.16
N GLY A 46 23.68 -20.44 13.63
CA GLY A 46 22.49 -20.27 14.46
C GLY A 46 21.27 -21.03 13.93
N ARG A 47 20.64 -21.83 14.79
CA ARG A 47 19.44 -22.63 14.46
C ARG A 47 18.44 -22.60 15.60
N MET A 48 17.17 -22.60 15.23
CA MET A 48 16.09 -22.81 16.19
C MET A 48 15.04 -23.78 15.61
N VAL A 49 14.29 -24.44 16.50
CA VAL A 49 13.10 -25.22 16.20
C VAL A 49 11.92 -24.57 16.90
N VAL A 50 10.85 -24.37 16.14
CA VAL A 50 9.63 -23.71 16.59
C VAL A 50 8.48 -24.70 16.50
N ASP A 51 7.72 -24.86 17.58
CA ASP A 51 6.58 -25.77 17.62
C ASP A 51 5.35 -25.22 16.86
N GLY A 52 4.27 -26.00 16.81
CA GLY A 52 3.01 -25.58 16.18
C GLY A 52 2.27 -24.46 16.91
N ARG A 53 2.75 -24.02 18.09
CA ARG A 53 2.20 -22.90 18.86
C ARG A 53 3.04 -21.63 18.71
N ASP A 54 4.02 -21.64 17.81
CA ASP A 54 4.99 -20.58 17.54
C ASP A 54 5.99 -20.32 18.67
N TYR A 55 6.22 -21.29 19.56
CA TYR A 55 7.23 -21.18 20.61
C TYR A 55 8.52 -21.86 20.20
N VAL A 56 9.64 -21.21 20.54
CA VAL A 56 10.96 -21.85 20.40
C VAL A 56 11.05 -23.00 21.40
N VAL A 57 11.23 -24.22 20.89
CA VAL A 57 11.36 -25.45 21.68
C VAL A 57 12.77 -26.03 21.67
N ALA A 58 13.60 -25.58 20.73
CA ALA A 58 15.04 -25.80 20.77
C ALA A 58 15.73 -24.61 20.12
N ASP A 59 16.77 -24.07 20.75
CA ASP A 59 17.60 -23.02 20.17
C ASP A 59 19.07 -23.34 20.45
N THR A 60 19.90 -22.99 19.50
CA THR A 60 21.36 -23.00 19.64
C THR A 60 21.82 -21.57 19.87
N GLU A 61 21.34 -20.95 20.96
CA GLU A 61 21.59 -19.53 21.30
C GLU A 61 23.10 -19.21 21.27
N THR A 62 23.97 -20.14 21.70
CA THR A 62 25.43 -20.01 21.73
C THR A 62 26.14 -20.24 20.38
N SER A 63 25.41 -20.64 19.34
CA SER A 63 26.00 -20.95 18.02
C SER A 63 25.98 -19.78 17.03
N HIS A 64 25.45 -18.62 17.44
CA HIS A 64 25.54 -17.41 16.64
C HIS A 64 26.96 -16.85 16.71
N SER A 65 27.54 -16.59 15.54
CA SER A 65 28.86 -15.98 15.38
C SER A 65 28.80 -14.44 15.36
N HIS A 66 27.65 -13.87 15.73
CA HIS A 66 27.42 -12.44 15.72
C HIS A 66 26.44 -12.03 16.82
N ALA A 67 26.54 -10.77 17.23
CA ALA A 67 25.61 -10.16 18.16
C ALA A 67 24.19 -10.07 17.56
N PRO A 68 23.15 -10.00 18.41
CA PRO A 68 21.80 -9.67 17.96
C PRO A 68 21.73 -8.24 17.42
N ASP A 69 20.89 -8.00 16.41
CA ASP A 69 20.65 -6.68 15.81
C ASP A 69 19.16 -6.34 15.97
N TRP A 70 18.84 -5.74 17.12
CA TRP A 70 17.47 -5.41 17.50
C TRP A 70 16.84 -4.36 16.58
N GLY A 71 17.59 -3.31 16.22
CA GLY A 71 17.16 -2.31 15.25
C GLY A 71 16.77 -2.94 13.91
N ARG A 72 17.58 -3.88 13.39
CA ARG A 72 17.28 -4.56 12.12
C ARG A 72 16.12 -5.53 12.23
N ALA A 73 16.05 -6.30 13.32
CA ALA A 73 14.92 -7.18 13.61
C ALA A 73 13.60 -6.39 13.62
N LYS A 74 13.59 -5.24 14.30
CA LYS A 74 12.42 -4.36 14.37
C LYS A 74 12.12 -3.66 13.05
N ALA A 75 13.13 -3.34 12.25
CA ALA A 75 12.96 -2.76 10.93
C ALA A 75 12.23 -3.74 9.99
N GLU A 76 12.61 -5.02 10.00
CA GLU A 76 11.94 -6.07 9.20
C GLU A 76 10.47 -6.27 9.61
N GLU A 77 10.17 -6.25 10.92
CA GLU A 77 8.79 -6.27 11.41
C GLU A 77 8.01 -5.04 10.95
N THR A 78 8.63 -3.86 11.00
CA THR A 78 8.01 -2.60 10.60
C THR A 78 7.67 -2.63 9.11
N VAL A 79 8.58 -3.11 8.27
CA VAL A 79 8.32 -3.29 6.82
C VAL A 79 7.18 -4.26 6.58
N GLN A 80 7.10 -5.37 7.33
CA GLN A 80 5.99 -6.32 7.22
C GLN A 80 4.66 -5.68 7.66
N ASN A 81 4.67 -4.86 8.70
CA ASN A 81 3.47 -4.14 9.15
C ASN A 81 3.02 -3.08 8.13
N ILE A 82 3.95 -2.40 7.45
CA ILE A 82 3.65 -1.51 6.34
C ILE A 82 3.00 -2.29 5.18
N LYS A 83 3.54 -3.46 4.81
CA LYS A 83 2.93 -4.34 3.78
C LYS A 83 1.50 -4.73 4.14
N LYS A 84 1.28 -5.20 5.38
CA LYS A 84 -0.05 -5.58 5.87
C LYS A 84 -1.03 -4.39 5.83
N ALA A 85 -0.61 -3.22 6.31
CA ALA A 85 -1.44 -2.02 6.27
C ALA A 85 -1.71 -1.54 4.84
N ALA A 86 -0.74 -1.67 3.94
CA ALA A 86 -0.88 -1.28 2.54
C ALA A 86 -1.91 -2.13 1.78
N ALA A 87 -2.04 -3.42 2.12
CA ALA A 87 -2.96 -4.34 1.46
C ALA A 87 -4.44 -3.97 1.66
N THR A 88 -4.79 -3.32 2.78
CA THR A 88 -6.19 -3.01 3.11
C THR A 88 -6.49 -1.50 3.17
N SER A 89 -5.47 -0.65 3.25
CA SER A 89 -5.66 0.79 3.41
C SER A 89 -5.93 1.51 2.09
N ARG A 90 -6.95 2.38 2.10
CA ARG A 90 -7.21 3.38 1.04
C ARG A 90 -6.40 4.68 1.19
N ALA A 91 -5.63 4.84 2.27
CA ALA A 91 -4.83 6.05 2.50
C ALA A 91 -3.70 6.20 1.46
N SER A 92 -3.13 7.40 1.35
CA SER A 92 -2.00 7.64 0.44
C SER A 92 -0.79 6.77 0.80
N THR A 93 0.03 6.44 -0.20
CA THR A 93 1.25 5.65 0.02
C THR A 93 2.16 6.26 1.09
N ALA A 94 2.30 7.59 1.11
CA ALA A 94 3.12 8.29 2.09
C ALA A 94 2.52 8.18 3.51
N SER A 95 1.21 8.34 3.64
CA SER A 95 0.51 8.23 4.93
C SER A 95 0.64 6.83 5.54
N VAL A 96 0.47 5.77 4.73
CA VAL A 96 0.64 4.38 5.19
C VAL A 96 2.04 4.13 5.76
N ILE A 97 3.07 4.67 5.11
CA ILE A 97 4.46 4.54 5.58
C ILE A 97 4.65 5.36 6.85
N GLN A 98 4.30 6.64 6.83
CA GLN A 98 4.53 7.56 7.94
C GLN A 98 3.85 7.09 9.22
N ALA A 99 2.63 6.57 9.14
CA ALA A 99 1.89 6.06 10.30
C ALA A 99 2.58 4.90 11.04
N LYS A 100 3.49 4.19 10.37
CA LYS A 100 4.27 3.09 10.96
C LYS A 100 5.69 3.54 11.32
N VAL A 101 6.32 4.35 10.49
CA VAL A 101 7.69 4.84 10.71
C VAL A 101 7.75 5.85 11.85
N SER A 102 6.73 6.68 12.07
CA SER A 102 6.73 7.66 13.16
C SER A 102 6.71 7.04 14.57
N ARG A 103 6.57 5.72 14.68
CA ARG A 103 6.43 4.98 15.94
C ARG A 103 7.65 4.11 16.25
N VAL A 104 8.70 4.15 15.43
CA VAL A 104 9.91 3.33 15.65
C VAL A 104 11.01 4.16 16.32
N SER A 105 11.93 3.48 17.00
CA SER A 105 13.13 4.11 17.57
C SER A 105 14.10 4.57 16.47
N ASP A 106 15.00 5.48 16.80
CA ASP A 106 16.05 5.96 15.88
C ASP A 106 16.93 4.80 15.38
N GLU A 107 17.33 3.89 16.27
CA GLU A 107 18.07 2.68 15.92
C GLU A 107 17.35 1.85 14.84
N THR A 108 16.03 1.69 14.98
CA THR A 108 15.21 0.98 13.99
C THR A 108 15.11 1.78 12.69
N ALA A 109 14.90 3.11 12.79
CA ALA A 109 14.77 3.99 11.65
C ALA A 109 16.03 3.98 10.77
N MET A 110 17.21 3.94 11.38
CA MET A 110 18.49 3.83 10.68
C MET A 110 18.63 2.51 9.90
N ARG A 111 17.93 1.44 10.31
CA ARG A 111 17.94 0.12 9.65
C ARG A 111 16.83 -0.05 8.62
N LEU A 112 15.89 0.89 8.51
CA LEU A 112 14.80 0.81 7.53
C LEU A 112 15.30 1.03 6.10
N PRO A 113 14.63 0.42 5.10
CA PRO A 113 14.86 0.76 3.71
C PRO A 113 14.57 2.24 3.44
N LYS A 114 15.27 2.82 2.46
CA LYS A 114 15.02 4.18 1.99
C LYS A 114 13.53 4.41 1.70
N PHE A 115 13.02 5.60 2.03
CA PHE A 115 11.62 5.96 1.85
C PHE A 115 11.11 5.74 0.41
N ALA A 116 11.94 6.02 -0.60
CA ALA A 116 11.62 5.75 -2.00
C ALA A 116 11.34 4.26 -2.28
N ASN A 117 12.09 3.35 -1.66
CA ASN A 117 11.89 1.91 -1.80
C ASN A 117 10.61 1.45 -1.07
N LEU A 118 10.34 2.02 0.10
CA LEU A 118 9.07 1.79 0.81
C LEU A 118 7.87 2.25 -0.04
N LYS A 119 7.95 3.41 -0.70
CA LYS A 119 6.88 3.87 -1.62
C LYS A 119 6.66 2.88 -2.77
N LYS A 120 7.73 2.41 -3.43
CA LYS A 120 7.64 1.43 -4.51
C LYS A 120 6.98 0.12 -4.02
N MET A 121 7.38 -0.34 -2.85
CA MET A 121 6.83 -1.54 -2.22
C MET A 121 5.33 -1.38 -1.93
N VAL A 122 4.92 -0.29 -1.27
CA VAL A 122 3.51 -0.04 -0.94
C VAL A 122 2.65 0.05 -2.20
N ARG A 123 3.13 0.74 -3.25
CA ARG A 123 2.43 0.79 -4.54
C ARG A 123 2.26 -0.60 -5.16
N ARG A 124 3.30 -1.43 -5.12
CA ARG A 124 3.22 -2.82 -5.63
C ARG A 124 2.20 -3.65 -4.86
N VAL A 125 2.17 -3.54 -3.52
CA VAL A 125 1.19 -4.23 -2.69
C VAL A 125 -0.23 -3.77 -3.04
N LYS A 126 -0.46 -2.46 -3.10
CA LYS A 126 -1.78 -1.88 -3.42
C LYS A 126 -2.27 -2.27 -4.82
N ARG A 127 -1.38 -2.42 -5.79
CA ARG A 127 -1.75 -2.82 -7.17
C ARG A 127 -2.01 -4.31 -7.35
N LYS A 128 -1.66 -5.15 -6.36
CA LYS A 128 -1.75 -6.60 -6.52
C LYS A 128 -3.18 -7.07 -6.83
N ASP A 129 -4.16 -6.44 -6.19
CA ASP A 129 -5.58 -6.81 -6.30
C ASP A 129 -6.37 -5.76 -7.12
N LEU A 130 -5.68 -4.85 -7.80
CA LEU A 130 -6.31 -3.92 -8.74
C LEU A 130 -6.36 -4.55 -10.13
N PRO A 131 -7.42 -4.27 -10.92
CA PRO A 131 -7.42 -4.64 -12.33
C PRO A 131 -6.22 -4.00 -13.05
N PRO A 132 -5.73 -4.62 -14.13
CA PRO A 132 -4.74 -3.99 -14.98
C PRO A 132 -5.25 -2.63 -15.47
N GLU A 133 -4.32 -1.71 -15.71
CA GLU A 133 -4.67 -0.42 -16.31
C GLU A 133 -5.22 -0.69 -17.73
N PRO A 134 -6.40 -0.17 -18.08
CA PRO A 134 -6.95 -0.29 -19.42
C PRO A 134 -6.00 0.37 -20.42
N LYS A 135 -5.81 -0.26 -21.58
CA LYS A 135 -4.90 0.22 -22.65
C LYS A 135 -5.52 1.25 -23.55
N ASP A 136 -6.84 1.19 -23.70
CA ASP A 136 -7.64 2.10 -24.51
C ASP A 136 -9.03 2.30 -23.88
N LEU A 137 -9.82 3.19 -24.50
CA LEU A 137 -11.17 3.50 -24.04
C LEU A 137 -12.15 2.34 -24.24
N ALA A 138 -11.91 1.45 -25.21
CA ALA A 138 -12.79 0.30 -25.47
C ALA A 138 -12.71 -0.72 -24.32
N GLU A 139 -11.52 -0.95 -23.75
CA GLU A 139 -11.33 -1.82 -22.58
C GLU A 139 -12.04 -1.33 -21.31
N LEU A 140 -12.42 -0.05 -21.23
CA LEU A 140 -13.11 0.52 -20.08
C LEU A 140 -14.63 0.25 -20.13
N GLU A 141 -15.10 -0.98 -20.29
CA GLU A 141 -16.55 -1.25 -20.35
C GLU A 141 -17.30 -0.93 -19.05
N GLN A 142 -16.60 -1.03 -17.91
CA GLN A 142 -17.17 -0.75 -16.60
C GLN A 142 -16.15 -0.10 -15.66
N ILE A 143 -16.61 0.80 -14.80
CA ILE A 143 -15.83 1.27 -13.65
C ILE A 143 -16.00 0.28 -12.49
N PRO A 144 -14.92 -0.35 -12.00
CA PRO A 144 -15.01 -1.28 -10.88
C PRO A 144 -15.72 -0.69 -9.67
N ARG A 145 -16.61 -1.48 -9.05
CA ARG A 145 -17.45 -1.05 -7.89
C ARG A 145 -16.68 -0.38 -6.76
N GLN A 146 -15.43 -0.79 -6.53
CA GLN A 146 -14.57 -0.20 -5.51
C GLN A 146 -14.21 1.27 -5.76
N PHE A 147 -14.41 1.78 -6.97
CA PHE A 147 -14.19 3.17 -7.36
C PHE A 147 -15.50 3.96 -7.51
N THR A 148 -16.66 3.33 -7.34
CA THR A 148 -17.97 3.99 -7.50
C THR A 148 -18.53 4.57 -6.21
N THR A 149 -17.89 4.27 -5.07
CA THR A 149 -18.33 4.69 -3.73
C THR A 149 -17.17 5.27 -2.90
N THR A 150 -17.51 6.15 -1.97
CA THR A 150 -16.56 6.69 -0.99
C THR A 150 -16.24 5.66 0.09
N VAL A 151 -15.28 5.96 0.97
CA VAL A 151 -14.97 5.11 2.15
C VAL A 151 -16.20 4.90 3.05
N LYS A 152 -17.11 5.87 3.10
CA LYS A 152 -18.35 5.79 3.89
C LYS A 152 -19.49 5.07 3.19
N GLY A 153 -19.28 4.62 1.94
CA GLY A 153 -20.30 3.97 1.12
C GLY A 153 -21.18 4.94 0.32
N ASP A 154 -20.95 6.25 0.43
CA ASP A 154 -21.70 7.23 -0.37
C ASP A 154 -21.36 7.10 -1.85
N ARG A 155 -22.31 7.45 -2.73
CA ARG A 155 -22.09 7.50 -4.17
C ARG A 155 -20.95 8.46 -4.53
N TRP A 156 -20.04 7.99 -5.37
CA TRP A 156 -18.88 8.74 -5.83
C TRP A 156 -18.80 8.83 -7.35
N LEU A 157 -19.15 7.77 -8.08
CA LEU A 157 -19.32 7.84 -9.54
C LEU A 157 -20.67 8.50 -9.84
N LEU A 158 -20.64 9.70 -10.40
CA LEU A 158 -21.81 10.48 -10.77
C LEU A 158 -22.33 10.06 -12.14
N HIS A 159 -21.42 9.92 -13.12
CA HIS A 159 -21.76 9.58 -14.49
C HIS A 159 -20.65 8.77 -15.14
N TYR A 160 -21.06 7.73 -15.87
CA TYR A 160 -20.25 7.01 -16.83
C TYR A 160 -21.16 6.29 -17.80
N ASN A 161 -20.99 6.50 -19.11
CA ASN A 161 -21.66 5.74 -20.16
C ASN A 161 -20.59 5.11 -21.07
N PRO A 162 -20.46 3.76 -21.10
CA PRO A 162 -19.49 3.09 -21.95
C PRO A 162 -19.82 3.16 -23.44
N GLU A 163 -21.09 3.44 -23.79
CA GLU A 163 -21.58 3.56 -25.17
C GLU A 163 -21.32 4.94 -25.79
N ASP A 164 -20.94 5.94 -24.99
CA ASP A 164 -20.59 7.26 -25.52
C ASP A 164 -19.22 7.20 -26.21
N ASP A 165 -19.12 7.66 -27.45
CA ASP A 165 -17.84 7.69 -28.19
C ASP A 165 -16.74 8.46 -27.43
N GLU A 166 -17.11 9.53 -26.71
CA GLU A 166 -16.19 10.36 -25.94
C GLU A 166 -15.98 9.89 -24.49
N LYS A 167 -16.67 8.84 -24.04
CA LYS A 167 -16.61 8.24 -22.68
C LYS A 167 -16.24 9.23 -21.58
N MET A 168 -17.17 10.08 -21.14
CA MET A 168 -16.92 11.00 -20.02
C MET A 168 -17.12 10.29 -18.68
N VAL A 169 -16.14 10.41 -17.76
CA VAL A 169 -16.27 9.90 -16.39
C VAL A 169 -16.37 11.05 -15.42
N ILE A 170 -17.44 11.12 -14.64
CA ILE A 170 -17.64 12.19 -13.65
C ILE A 170 -17.69 11.59 -12.25
N PHE A 171 -16.79 12.07 -11.39
CA PHE A 171 -16.75 11.73 -9.97
C PHE A 171 -17.18 12.93 -9.13
N SER A 172 -18.22 12.71 -8.32
CA SER A 172 -18.75 13.70 -7.40
C SER A 172 -19.56 13.04 -6.30
N SER A 173 -19.58 13.63 -5.12
CA SER A 173 -20.48 13.22 -4.05
C SER A 173 -21.76 14.06 -4.06
N ASN A 174 -22.82 13.54 -3.46
CA ASN A 174 -24.06 14.31 -3.27
C ASN A 174 -23.83 15.60 -2.46
N ASN A 175 -22.85 15.62 -1.57
CA ASN A 175 -22.50 16.83 -0.81
C ASN A 175 -21.87 17.89 -1.71
N HIS A 176 -20.98 17.49 -2.63
CA HIS A 176 -20.36 18.40 -3.58
C HIS A 176 -21.45 19.06 -4.45
N LEU A 177 -22.39 18.28 -4.97
CA LEU A 177 -23.52 18.77 -5.77
C LEU A 177 -24.43 19.75 -5.03
N LYS A 178 -24.61 19.58 -3.71
CA LYS A 178 -25.38 20.51 -2.87
C LYS A 178 -24.64 21.81 -2.58
N LEU A 179 -23.30 21.80 -2.63
CA LEU A 179 -22.46 22.96 -2.30
C LEU A 179 -22.17 23.84 -3.52
N LEU A 180 -21.98 23.24 -4.70
CA LEU A 180 -21.73 23.98 -5.94
C LEU A 180 -22.71 25.16 -6.15
N PRO A 181 -24.05 24.99 -6.11
CA PRO A 181 -24.98 26.10 -6.34
C PRO A 181 -25.00 27.13 -5.19
N LYS A 182 -24.48 26.78 -4.01
CA LYS A 182 -24.41 27.67 -2.84
C LYS A 182 -23.11 28.46 -2.77
N SER A 183 -22.10 28.07 -3.54
CA SER A 183 -20.78 28.70 -3.50
C SER A 183 -20.76 29.96 -4.34
N ALA A 184 -20.29 31.07 -3.77
CA ALA A 184 -20.11 32.33 -4.48
C ALA A 184 -18.95 32.32 -5.48
N LEU A 185 -18.00 31.39 -5.33
CA LEU A 185 -16.82 31.26 -6.19
C LEU A 185 -16.61 29.81 -6.61
N TRP A 186 -16.43 29.62 -7.92
CA TRP A 186 -15.98 28.36 -8.51
C TRP A 186 -14.58 28.56 -9.07
N VAL A 187 -13.67 27.63 -8.76
CA VAL A 187 -12.35 27.57 -9.36
C VAL A 187 -12.30 26.29 -10.18
N MET A 188 -11.97 26.42 -11.46
CA MET A 188 -11.98 25.29 -12.38
C MET A 188 -10.58 25.17 -12.99
N ASP A 189 -9.99 23.98 -12.93
CA ASP A 189 -8.65 23.71 -13.45
C ASP A 189 -8.62 22.43 -14.28
N GLY A 190 -7.93 22.48 -15.42
CA GLY A 190 -7.82 21.37 -16.35
C GLY A 190 -6.36 20.98 -16.53
N THR A 191 -6.03 19.71 -16.27
CA THR A 191 -4.67 19.20 -16.41
C THR A 191 -4.59 18.05 -17.43
N PHE A 192 -3.73 18.23 -18.43
CA PHE A 192 -3.43 17.21 -19.45
C PHE A 192 -2.34 16.26 -18.95
N LYS A 193 -1.29 16.79 -18.29
CA LYS A 193 -0.10 16.01 -17.88
C LYS A 193 -0.38 14.95 -16.82
N ALA A 194 -1.42 15.13 -16.01
CA ALA A 194 -1.81 14.18 -14.97
C ALA A 194 -2.89 13.20 -15.42
N SER A 195 -3.39 13.34 -16.66
CA SER A 195 -4.43 12.48 -17.22
C SER A 195 -3.94 11.05 -17.42
N PRO A 196 -4.76 10.01 -17.10
CA PRO A 196 -4.48 8.65 -17.52
C PRO A 196 -4.28 8.61 -19.03
N HIS A 197 -3.42 7.73 -19.52
CA HIS A 197 -3.05 7.69 -20.94
C HIS A 197 -4.23 7.45 -21.89
N ILE A 198 -5.32 6.85 -21.40
CA ILE A 198 -6.57 6.64 -22.16
C ILE A 198 -7.49 7.87 -22.21
N PHE A 199 -7.24 8.91 -21.38
CA PHE A 199 -8.00 10.16 -21.35
C PHE A 199 -7.12 11.34 -21.74
N CYS A 200 -7.68 12.36 -22.38
CA CYS A 200 -6.90 13.54 -22.76
C CYS A 200 -6.78 14.56 -21.63
N GLN A 201 -7.79 14.68 -20.77
CA GLN A 201 -7.78 15.72 -19.75
C GLN A 201 -8.48 15.27 -18.47
N ILE A 202 -7.91 15.67 -17.33
CA ILE A 202 -8.61 15.72 -16.04
C ILE A 202 -9.08 17.14 -15.83
N TYR A 203 -10.34 17.29 -15.48
CA TYR A 203 -10.95 18.56 -15.11
C TYR A 203 -11.39 18.52 -13.66
N ALA A 204 -11.02 19.54 -12.90
CA ALA A 204 -11.31 19.68 -11.48
C ALA A 204 -12.14 20.96 -11.27
N ILE A 205 -13.29 20.82 -10.62
CA ILE A 205 -14.12 21.95 -10.20
C ILE A 205 -14.08 22.03 -8.68
N HIS A 206 -13.62 23.16 -8.19
CA HIS A 206 -13.46 23.47 -6.79
C HIS A 206 -14.45 24.54 -6.34
N CYS A 207 -15.02 24.37 -5.16
CA CYS A 207 -15.86 25.38 -4.52
C CYS A 207 -15.42 25.64 -3.08
N LYS A 208 -15.62 26.87 -2.62
CA LYS A 208 -15.24 27.28 -1.27
C LYS A 208 -16.33 26.87 -0.29
N LYS A 209 -15.97 26.02 0.69
CA LYS A 209 -16.89 25.60 1.75
C LYS A 209 -16.77 26.47 3.01
N SER A 210 -15.57 26.93 3.33
CA SER A 210 -15.25 27.86 4.42
C SER A 210 -13.89 28.54 4.16
N VAL A 211 -13.36 29.36 5.08
CA VAL A 211 -12.03 30.02 4.92
C VAL A 211 -10.88 29.00 4.80
N LEU A 212 -11.06 27.74 5.20
CA LEU A 212 -10.00 26.72 5.26
C LEU A 212 -10.27 25.45 4.42
N ASP A 213 -11.47 25.26 3.87
CA ASP A 213 -11.83 24.01 3.15
C ASP A 213 -12.31 24.27 1.72
N THR A 214 -11.76 23.47 0.79
CA THR A 214 -12.13 23.41 -0.64
C THR A 214 -12.65 22.01 -0.96
N GLU A 215 -13.83 21.90 -1.58
CA GLU A 215 -14.34 20.61 -2.09
C GLU A 215 -14.13 20.48 -3.60
N LEU A 216 -13.96 19.26 -4.09
CA LEU A 216 -13.50 18.94 -5.45
C LEU A 216 -14.48 17.99 -6.16
N VAL A 217 -14.95 18.40 -7.34
CA VAL A 217 -15.55 17.52 -8.36
C VAL A 217 -14.49 17.24 -9.41
N THR A 218 -14.35 15.98 -9.83
CA THR A 218 -13.36 15.60 -10.85
C THR A 218 -14.04 14.92 -12.02
N ALA A 219 -13.80 15.41 -13.23
CA ALA A 219 -14.23 14.79 -14.47
C ALA A 219 -13.02 14.40 -15.32
N PHE A 220 -13.14 13.28 -16.03
CA PHE A 220 -12.19 12.84 -17.04
C PHE A 220 -12.87 12.96 -18.40
N ARG A 221 -12.20 13.62 -19.35
CA ARG A 221 -12.72 13.85 -20.70
C ARG A 221 -11.73 13.30 -21.73
N THR A 222 -12.25 12.69 -22.79
CA THR A 222 -11.49 12.35 -23.99
C THR A 222 -11.53 13.56 -24.95
N PRO A 223 -10.65 13.63 -25.97
CA PRO A 223 -10.60 14.80 -26.83
C PRO A 223 -11.82 14.84 -27.75
N PHE A 224 -12.36 16.03 -27.97
CA PHE A 224 -13.29 16.30 -29.07
C PHE A 224 -12.48 16.21 -30.37
N PHE A 225 -12.51 15.08 -31.07
CA PHE A 225 -12.12 15.06 -32.48
C PHE A 225 -13.32 15.58 -33.28
N GLY A 226 -13.55 16.89 -33.20
CA GLY A 226 -14.36 17.55 -34.21
C GLY A 226 -13.67 17.34 -35.56
N LYS A 227 -14.25 16.48 -36.39
CA LYS A 227 -13.96 16.49 -37.82
C LYS A 227 -14.39 17.86 -38.34
N GLY A 228 -13.42 18.77 -38.48
CA GLY A 228 -13.53 19.93 -39.36
C GLY A 228 -13.40 19.51 -40.81
#